data_AF-A0A2W5GUU9-F1
#
_entry.id   AF-A0A2W5GUU9-F1
#
_cell.length_a   1.000
_cell.length_b   1.000
_cell.length_c   1.000
_cell.angle_alpha   90.00
_cell.angle_beta   90.00
_cell.angle_gamma   90.00
#
_symmetry.space_group_name_H-M   'P 1'
#
loop_
_entity.id
_entity.type
_entity.pdbx_description
1 polymer ?
#
loop_
_entity_poly.entity_id
_entity_poly.type
_entity_poly.pdbx_seq_one_letter_code
_entity_poly.pdbx_strand_id
1 'polypeptide(L)'
;MKEYAVLEHYRQLANEDYITLDLVKSKKKFLSKDSSFIYSVKLTQKASPYVIKQDANSATVKAVTYELTDDKLVDFTKVNAATAKVTVSLKKVNTPFASFQKNPEENSEFLTKTYRLKYDKEEGWKVKK
;
A
#
# COMPACT_ATOMS: atom_id res chain seq x y z
N MET A 1 6.10 16.66 19.15
CA MET A 1 6.94 15.60 18.53
C MET A 1 6.22 14.84 17.41
N LYS A 2 4.95 14.40 17.58
CA LYS A 2 4.23 13.60 16.57
C LYS A 2 4.06 14.30 15.20
N GLU A 3 3.77 15.60 15.17
CA GLU A 3 3.54 16.35 13.92
C GLU A 3 4.81 16.51 13.07
N TYR A 4 5.98 16.65 13.70
CA TYR A 4 7.26 16.74 12.99
C TYR A 4 7.62 15.43 12.30
N ALA A 5 7.38 14.28 12.96
CA ALA A 5 7.62 12.97 12.37
C ALA A 5 6.76 12.74 11.12
N VAL A 6 5.50 13.17 11.16
CA VAL A 6 4.60 13.09 9.99
C VAL A 6 5.09 13.98 8.84
N LEU A 7 5.60 15.18 9.13
CA LEU A 7 6.16 16.07 8.10
C LEU A 7 7.38 15.47 7.42
N GLU A 8 8.26 14.78 8.17
CA GLU A 8 9.42 14.10 7.60
C GLU A 8 9.02 13.01 6.60
N HIS A 9 7.93 12.27 6.86
CA HIS A 9 7.41 11.30 5.88
C HIS A 9 6.93 11.96 4.59
N TYR A 10 6.25 13.11 4.67
CA TYR A 10 5.88 13.88 3.49
C TYR A 10 7.12 14.39 2.73
N ARG A 11 8.15 14.88 3.44
CA ARG A 11 9.40 15.32 2.82
C ARG A 11 10.10 14.19 2.09
N GLN A 12 10.14 12.99 2.68
CA GLN A 12 10.71 11.82 2.04
C GLN A 12 9.95 11.48 0.75
N LEU A 13 8.62 11.40 0.80
CA LEU A 13 7.81 11.16 -0.39
C LEU A 13 8.02 12.22 -1.49
N ALA A 14 8.25 13.48 -1.09
CA ALA A 14 8.52 14.56 -2.03
C ALA A 14 9.92 14.42 -2.67
N ASN A 15 10.93 14.06 -1.88
CA ASN A 15 12.29 13.80 -2.37
C ASN A 15 12.32 12.62 -3.35
N GLU A 16 11.46 11.62 -3.12
CA GLU A 16 11.30 10.46 -4.01
C GLU A 16 10.32 10.70 -5.16
N ASP A 17 9.82 11.93 -5.34
CA ASP A 17 8.92 12.35 -6.43
C ASP A 17 7.56 11.63 -6.44
N TYR A 18 7.06 11.17 -5.28
CA TYR A 18 5.70 10.61 -5.16
C TYR A 18 4.65 11.69 -4.86
N ILE A 19 5.06 12.80 -4.26
CA ILE A 19 4.20 13.95 -3.99
C ILE A 19 4.91 15.27 -4.31
N THR A 20 4.14 16.33 -4.53
CA THR A 20 4.65 17.71 -4.40
C THR A 20 4.31 18.25 -3.02
N LEU A 21 5.22 19.04 -2.46
CA LEU A 21 5.06 19.69 -1.16
C LEU A 21 5.30 21.19 -1.32
N ASP A 22 4.24 21.94 -1.61
CA ASP A 22 4.32 23.37 -1.92
C ASP A 22 4.01 24.21 -0.70
N LEU A 23 4.89 25.14 -0.31
CA LEU A 23 4.64 26.07 0.80
C LEU A 23 3.62 27.13 0.37
N VAL A 24 2.40 27.06 0.91
CA VAL A 24 1.31 28.00 0.60
C VAL A 24 1.41 29.27 1.44
N LYS A 25 1.74 29.11 2.73
CA LYS A 25 1.79 30.25 3.66
C LYS A 25 2.80 29.99 4.76
N SER A 26 3.67 30.97 5.01
CA SER A 26 4.54 30.99 6.19
C SER A 26 4.24 32.23 7.03
N LYS A 27 3.85 32.02 8.29
CA LYS A 27 3.78 33.10 9.28
C LYS A 27 4.97 32.95 10.22
N LYS A 28 6.08 33.59 9.85
CA LYS A 28 7.28 33.64 10.69
C LYS A 28 7.17 34.84 11.63
N LYS A 29 7.00 34.60 12.93
CA LYS A 29 7.21 35.64 13.94
C LYS A 29 8.68 35.63 14.33
N PHE A 30 9.38 36.71 14.01
CA PHE A 30 10.79 36.86 14.38
C PHE A 30 10.92 36.69 15.90
N LEU A 31 11.80 35.78 16.35
CA LEU A 31 12.06 35.41 17.76
C LEU A 31 10.98 34.62 18.52
N SER A 32 9.85 34.22 17.91
CA SER A 32 8.83 33.40 18.58
C SER A 32 8.84 31.95 18.06
N LYS A 33 8.66 31.00 18.99
CA LYS A 33 8.47 29.57 18.71
C LYS A 33 7.13 29.26 17.99
N ASP A 34 6.24 30.23 17.83
CA ASP A 34 4.90 30.07 17.25
C ASP A 34 4.86 30.30 15.73
N SER A 35 5.98 30.05 15.04
CA SER A 35 5.99 30.14 13.58
C SER A 35 5.12 29.02 12.99
N SER A 36 4.21 29.36 12.08
CA SER A 36 3.32 28.37 11.42
C SER A 36 3.54 28.32 9.91
N PHE A 37 3.49 27.11 9.37
CA PHE A 37 3.69 26.82 7.95
C PHE A 37 2.51 25.99 7.44
N ILE A 38 1.97 26.38 6.29
CA ILE A 38 0.88 25.68 5.62
C ILE A 38 1.44 25.17 4.28
N TYR A 39 1.37 23.86 4.07
CA TYR A 39 1.80 23.20 2.84
C TYR A 39 0.59 22.67 2.07
N SER A 40 0.66 22.73 0.74
CA SER A 40 -0.23 22.01 -0.17
C SER A 40 0.48 20.73 -0.61
N VAL A 41 -0.22 19.60 -0.50
CA VAL A 41 0.29 18.29 -0.89
C VAL A 41 -0.49 17.80 -2.09
N LYS A 42 0.20 17.36 -3.15
CA LYS A 42 -0.43 16.75 -4.33
C LYS A 42 0.31 15.48 -4.73
N LEU A 43 -0.43 14.48 -5.23
CA LEU A 43 0.18 13.26 -5.78
C LEU A 43 0.78 13.56 -7.16
N THR A 44 1.95 13.00 -7.44
CA THR A 44 2.55 13.04 -8.77
C THR A 44 2.07 11.87 -9.62
N GLN A 45 2.42 11.88 -10.90
CA GLN A 45 2.15 10.74 -11.80
C GLN A 45 2.81 9.44 -11.31
N LYS A 46 3.98 9.53 -10.66
CA LYS A 46 4.72 8.37 -10.13
C LYS A 46 3.93 7.62 -9.05
N ALA A 47 3.06 8.33 -8.31
CA ALA A 47 2.21 7.72 -7.29
C ALA A 47 0.99 6.97 -7.86
N SER A 48 0.66 7.16 -9.14
CA SER A 48 -0.55 6.60 -9.77
C SER A 48 -0.79 5.10 -9.50
N PRO A 49 0.22 4.20 -9.59
CA PRO A 49 0.02 2.76 -9.35
C PRO A 49 -0.46 2.40 -7.94
N TYR A 50 -0.20 3.29 -6.99
CA TYR A 50 -0.53 3.12 -5.58
C TYR A 50 -1.87 3.76 -5.22
N VAL A 51 -2.47 4.59 -6.07
CA VAL A 51 -3.75 5.25 -5.77
C VAL A 51 -4.89 4.24 -5.89
N ILE A 52 -5.72 4.14 -4.85
CA ILE A 52 -6.95 3.34 -4.81
C ILE A 52 -8.13 4.24 -5.13
N LYS A 53 -8.18 5.42 -4.52
CA LYS A 53 -9.26 6.39 -4.67
C LYS A 53 -8.71 7.80 -4.47
N GLN A 54 -9.19 8.75 -5.27
CA GLN A 54 -8.90 10.16 -5.10
C GLN A 54 -10.20 10.93 -4.93
N ASP A 55 -10.32 11.64 -3.81
CA ASP A 55 -11.40 12.56 -3.48
C ASP A 55 -10.90 14.01 -3.62
N ALA A 56 -11.79 15.00 -3.48
CA ALA A 56 -11.45 16.41 -3.70
C ALA A 56 -10.27 16.91 -2.84
N ASN A 57 -10.17 16.44 -1.60
CA ASN A 57 -9.18 16.90 -0.61
C ASN A 57 -8.35 15.76 0.00
N SER A 58 -8.49 14.53 -0.48
CA SER A 58 -7.81 13.37 0.08
C SER A 58 -7.59 12.28 -0.96
N ALA A 59 -6.64 11.40 -0.69
CA ALA A 59 -6.39 10.22 -1.51
C ALA A 59 -6.20 9.00 -0.61
N THR A 60 -6.76 7.88 -1.04
CA THR A 60 -6.52 6.57 -0.45
C THR A 60 -5.47 5.88 -1.30
N VAL A 61 -4.35 5.50 -0.70
CA VAL A 61 -3.23 4.85 -1.35
C VAL A 61 -2.97 3.47 -0.76
N LYS A 62 -2.43 2.57 -1.57
CA LYS A 62 -1.87 1.29 -1.14
C LYS A 62 -0.64 1.61 -0.31
N ALA A 63 -0.68 1.29 0.98
CA ALA A 63 0.49 1.35 1.84
C ALA A 63 1.34 0.06 1.75
N VAL A 64 0.70 -1.04 1.36
CA VAL A 64 1.28 -2.39 1.26
C VAL A 64 0.70 -3.12 0.06
N THR A 65 1.52 -3.92 -0.60
CA THR A 65 1.12 -4.93 -1.59
C THR A 65 1.40 -6.33 -1.05
N TYR A 66 0.70 -7.33 -1.57
CA TYR A 66 0.92 -8.74 -1.25
C TYR A 66 1.32 -9.46 -2.53
N GLU A 67 2.51 -10.03 -2.55
CA GLU A 67 3.11 -10.65 -3.72
C GLU A 67 3.27 -12.15 -3.50
N LEU A 68 3.17 -12.93 -4.57
CA LEU A 68 3.46 -14.36 -4.50
C LEU A 68 4.95 -14.52 -4.20
N THR A 69 5.27 -15.37 -3.24
CA THR A 69 6.65 -15.68 -2.87
C THR A 69 6.96 -17.15 -3.12
N ASP A 70 8.19 -17.43 -3.54
CA ASP A 70 8.73 -18.78 -3.63
C ASP A 70 9.19 -19.32 -2.25
N ASP A 71 9.23 -18.45 -1.23
CA ASP A 71 9.66 -18.80 0.14
C ASP A 71 8.76 -19.86 0.79
N LYS A 72 7.51 -19.99 0.31
CA LYS A 72 6.53 -20.95 0.84
C LYS A 72 5.89 -21.72 -0.29
N LEU A 73 5.86 -23.03 -0.13
CA LEU A 73 5.23 -23.94 -1.09
C LEU A 73 3.75 -23.62 -1.25
N VAL A 74 3.29 -23.64 -2.50
CA VAL A 74 1.87 -23.58 -2.84
C VAL A 74 1.24 -24.93 -2.55
N ASP A 75 0.26 -24.97 -1.65
CA ASP A 75 -0.48 -26.20 -1.36
C ASP A 75 -1.62 -26.37 -2.37
N PHE A 76 -1.58 -27.47 -3.11
CA PHE A 76 -2.62 -27.88 -4.03
C PHE A 76 -3.31 -29.13 -3.50
N THR A 77 -4.55 -28.99 -3.05
CA THR A 77 -5.38 -30.09 -2.58
C THR A 77 -6.50 -30.38 -3.58
N LYS A 78 -6.45 -31.55 -4.23
CA LYS A 78 -7.54 -32.02 -5.09
C LYS A 78 -8.76 -32.37 -4.22
N VAL A 79 -9.93 -31.79 -4.53
CA VAL A 79 -11.17 -32.09 -3.82
C VAL A 79 -11.94 -33.21 -4.54
N ASN A 80 -12.03 -33.12 -5.87
CA ASN A 80 -12.55 -34.19 -6.73
C ASN A 80 -11.97 -34.07 -8.14
N ALA A 81 -12.49 -34.83 -9.11
CA ALA A 81 -12.00 -34.81 -10.49
C ALA A 81 -12.14 -33.44 -11.18
N ALA A 82 -13.11 -32.62 -10.77
CA ALA A 82 -13.42 -31.35 -11.42
C ALA A 82 -13.13 -30.10 -10.55
N THR A 83 -12.68 -30.29 -9.31
CA THR A 83 -12.44 -29.18 -8.35
C THR A 83 -11.20 -29.43 -7.50
N ALA A 84 -10.47 -28.35 -7.24
CA ALA A 84 -9.29 -28.34 -6.37
C ALA A 84 -9.30 -27.09 -5.49
N LYS A 85 -8.49 -27.10 -4.44
CA LYS A 85 -8.17 -25.94 -3.62
C LYS A 85 -6.70 -25.64 -3.77
N VAL A 86 -6.38 -24.36 -3.92
CA VAL A 86 -5.01 -23.87 -3.93
C VAL A 86 -4.83 -22.86 -2.81
N THR A 87 -3.94 -23.15 -1.89
CA THR A 87 -3.56 -22.26 -0.80
C THR A 87 -2.20 -21.67 -1.13
N VAL A 88 -2.16 -20.34 -1.27
CA VAL A 88 -0.94 -19.57 -1.48
C VAL A 88 -0.63 -18.75 -0.25
N SER A 89 0.65 -18.59 0.04
CA SER A 89 1.14 -17.60 1.00
C SER A 89 1.65 -16.40 0.22
N LEU A 90 1.12 -15.21 0.51
CA LEU A 90 1.53 -13.97 -0.11
C LEU A 90 2.40 -13.19 0.87
N LYS A 91 3.57 -12.73 0.42
CA LYS A 91 4.49 -11.92 1.22
C LYS A 91 4.05 -10.46 1.18
N LYS A 92 4.04 -9.82 2.34
CA LYS A 92 3.77 -8.40 2.52
C LYS A 92 4.96 -7.59 2.00
N VAL A 93 4.70 -6.66 1.10
CA VAL A 93 5.70 -5.73 0.53
C VAL A 93 5.25 -4.30 0.84
N ASN A 94 6.12 -3.55 1.51
CA ASN A 94 5.84 -2.15 1.84
C ASN A 94 5.97 -1.29 0.59
N THR A 95 5.00 -0.39 0.39
CA THR A 95 5.08 0.64 -0.65
C THR A 95 5.78 1.89 -0.09
N PRO A 96 6.09 2.89 -0.93
CA PRO A 96 6.58 4.20 -0.46
C PRO A 96 5.65 4.86 0.58
N PHE A 97 4.35 4.54 0.57
CA PHE A 97 3.35 5.09 1.49
C PHE A 97 3.21 4.29 2.80
N ALA A 98 4.07 3.30 3.07
CA ALA A 98 3.98 2.44 4.25
C ALA A 98 4.09 3.19 5.59
N SER A 99 4.76 4.35 5.61
CA SER A 99 4.87 5.20 6.81
C SER A 99 3.53 5.76 7.30
N PHE A 100 2.51 5.79 6.43
CA PHE A 100 1.15 6.25 6.78
C PHE A 100 0.24 5.10 7.27
N GLN A 101 0.78 3.89 7.45
CA GLN A 101 0.01 2.81 8.07
C GLN A 101 -0.31 3.13 9.53
N LYS A 102 -1.58 2.91 9.92
CA LYS A 102 -2.02 3.13 11.31
C LYS A 102 -1.32 2.17 12.27
N ASN A 103 -1.20 0.88 11.91
CA ASN A 103 -0.62 -0.18 12.73
C ASN A 103 0.44 -0.97 11.92
N PRO A 104 1.68 -0.46 11.79
CA PRO A 104 2.72 -1.12 11.01
C PRO A 104 3.18 -2.46 11.62
N GLU A 105 3.16 -2.59 12.96
CA GLU A 105 3.69 -3.75 13.70
C GLU A 105 2.70 -4.93 13.86
N GLU A 106 1.39 -4.71 13.73
CA GLU A 106 0.39 -5.77 14.01
C GLU A 106 0.14 -6.72 12.81
N ASN A 107 0.63 -6.38 11.62
CA ASN A 107 0.26 -7.10 10.41
C ASN A 107 1.32 -8.15 10.06
N SER A 108 0.96 -9.43 10.24
CA SER A 108 1.70 -10.62 9.78
C SER A 108 2.42 -10.38 8.43
N GLU A 109 3.68 -10.80 8.35
CA GLU A 109 4.49 -10.69 7.13
C GLU A 109 3.90 -11.50 5.96
N PHE A 110 3.06 -12.49 6.25
CA PHE A 110 2.41 -13.32 5.25
C PHE A 110 0.89 -13.31 5.39
N LEU A 111 0.21 -13.25 4.23
CA LEU A 111 -1.22 -13.46 4.09
C LEU A 111 -1.48 -14.79 3.37
N THR A 112 -2.11 -15.74 4.04
CA THR A 112 -2.53 -16.99 3.43
C THR A 112 -3.90 -16.82 2.77
N LYS A 113 -4.02 -17.18 1.50
CA LYS A 113 -5.30 -17.22 0.78
C LYS A 113 -5.54 -18.57 0.13
N THR A 114 -6.74 -19.10 0.32
CA THR A 114 -7.20 -20.32 -0.35
C THR A 114 -8.20 -19.98 -1.44
N TYR A 115 -7.91 -20.44 -2.65
CA TYR A 115 -8.74 -20.30 -3.83
C TYR A 115 -9.34 -21.65 -4.21
N ARG A 116 -10.59 -21.65 -4.69
CA ARG A 116 -11.21 -22.87 -5.25
C ARG A 116 -11.06 -22.84 -6.76
N LEU A 117 -10.44 -23.89 -7.30
CA LEU A 117 -10.28 -24.10 -8.72
C LEU A 117 -11.36 -25.03 -9.25
N LYS A 118 -11.83 -24.78 -10.47
CA LYS A 118 -12.66 -25.67 -11.26
C LYS A 118 -11.92 -26.05 -12.53
N TYR A 119 -11.94 -27.33 -12.88
CA TYR A 119 -11.33 -27.82 -14.10
C TYR A 119 -12.23 -27.50 -15.29
N ASP A 120 -11.65 -26.84 -16.28
CA ASP A 120 -12.19 -26.56 -17.60
C ASP A 120 -11.45 -27.45 -18.61
N LYS A 121 -12.19 -28.07 -19.55
CA LYS A 121 -11.61 -29.04 -20.49
C LYS A 121 -10.72 -28.39 -21.56
N GLU A 122 -10.94 -27.13 -21.88
CA GLU A 122 -10.21 -26.42 -22.93
C GLU A 122 -9.05 -25.59 -22.35
N GLU A 123 -9.28 -24.97 -21.20
CA GLU A 123 -8.33 -24.03 -20.59
C GLU A 123 -7.66 -24.54 -19.29
N GLY A 124 -8.02 -25.73 -18.80
CA GLY A 124 -7.44 -26.33 -17.60
C GLY A 124 -8.02 -25.77 -16.29
N TRP A 125 -7.23 -25.71 -15.22
CA TRP A 125 -7.72 -25.30 -13.90
C TRP A 125 -7.92 -23.77 -13.81
N LYS A 126 -9.16 -23.33 -13.54
CA LYS A 126 -9.50 -21.90 -13.36
C LYS A 126 -9.93 -21.58 -11.94
N VAL A 127 -9.50 -20.42 -11.44
CA VAL A 127 -10.05 -19.86 -10.18
C VAL A 127 -11.52 -19.52 -10.41
N LYS A 128 -12.41 -20.11 -9.61
CA LYS A 128 -13.81 -19.72 -9.60
C LYS A 128 -13.92 -18.38 -8.85
N LYS A 129 -14.19 -17.28 -9.57
CA LYS A 129 -14.54 -15.98 -8.99
C LYS A 129 -15.81 -16.09 -8.15
#